data_AF-A0A379W3V9-F1
#
_entry.id   AF-A0A379W3V9-F1
#
_cell.length_a   1.000
_cell.length_b   1.000
_cell.length_c   1.000
_cell.angle_alpha   90.00
_cell.angle_beta   90.00
_cell.angle_gamma   90.00
#
_symmetry.space_group_name_H-M   'P 1'
#
loop_
_entity.id
_entity.type
_entity.pdbx_description
1 polymer ?
#
loop_
_entity_poly.entity_id
_entity_poly.type
_entity_poly.pdbx_seq_one_letter_code
_entity_poly.pdbx_strand_id
1 'polypeptide(L)'
;MANIGTFTADKDGFTGTLRTLTLNVKVKLVPNDKGSSENAPDFRLQAAGHDIGAAWNKKSEAGRDYKSVSIDDPSFPAPVYAA
;
A
#
# COMPACT_ATOMS: atom_id res chain seq x y z
N MET A 1 2.29 -7.13 16.51
CA MET A 1 1.68 -6.72 15.23
C MET A 1 2.22 -7.62 14.15
N ALA A 2 1.39 -8.15 13.26
CA ALA A 2 1.86 -9.03 12.20
C ALA A 2 2.55 -8.21 11.11
N ASN A 3 3.76 -8.60 10.71
CA ASN A 3 4.39 -8.07 9.52
C ASN A 3 4.08 -9.02 8.35
N ILE A 4 3.26 -8.55 7.43
CA ILE A 4 2.89 -9.28 6.21
C ILE A 4 3.51 -8.66 4.95
N GLY A 5 4.41 -7.69 5.11
CA GLY A 5 5.07 -7.07 3.97
C GLY A 5 6.29 -6.22 4.31
N THR A 6 7.32 -6.37 3.49
CA THR A 6 8.54 -5.55 3.57
C THR A 6 8.69 -4.79 2.27
N PHE A 7 8.92 -3.48 2.38
CA PHE A 7 9.07 -2.58 1.26
C PHE A 7 10.41 -1.84 1.34
N THR A 8 10.97 -1.58 0.18
CA THR A 8 12.14 -0.73 -0.03
C THR A 8 11.68 0.50 -0.82
N ALA A 9 12.12 1.68 -0.40
CA ALA A 9 11.90 2.89 -1.17
C ALA A 9 12.61 2.77 -2.54
N ASP A 10 11.90 3.15 -3.58
CA ASP A 10 12.42 3.37 -4.92
C ASP A 10 12.23 4.86 -5.27
N LYS A 11 12.73 5.34 -6.41
CA LYS A 11 12.78 6.78 -6.79
C LYS A 11 11.63 7.62 -6.21
N ASP A 12 10.40 7.31 -6.63
CA ASP A 12 9.22 8.06 -6.21
C ASP A 12 8.20 7.17 -5.46
N GLY A 13 8.51 5.89 -5.25
CA GLY A 13 7.56 4.90 -4.76
C GLY A 13 8.19 3.87 -3.84
N PHE A 14 7.57 2.69 -3.76
CA PHE A 14 8.09 1.58 -2.97
C PHE A 14 7.92 0.28 -3.73
N THR A 15 8.87 -0.63 -3.58
CA THR A 15 8.74 -2.01 -4.09
C THR A 15 8.92 -2.97 -2.93
N GLY A 16 8.19 -4.08 -2.94
CA GLY A 16 8.18 -4.98 -1.79
C GLY A 16 7.56 -6.32 -2.09
N THR A 17 7.37 -7.09 -1.03
CA THR A 17 6.67 -8.38 -1.09
C THR A 17 5.62 -8.40 -0.01
N LEU A 18 4.39 -8.82 -0.36
CA LEU A 18 3.38 -9.23 0.61
C LEU A 18 3.48 -10.73 0.82
N ARG A 19 3.55 -11.16 2.07
CA ARG A 19 3.65 -12.56 2.46
C ARG A 19 2.72 -12.90 3.62
N THR A 20 1.84 -13.87 3.38
CA THR A 20 0.97 -14.50 4.38
C THR A 20 1.20 -16.01 4.36
N LEU A 21 0.38 -16.78 5.08
CA LEU A 21 0.44 -18.25 5.03
C LEU A 21 0.16 -18.82 3.63
N THR A 22 -0.61 -18.11 2.81
CA THR A 22 -1.09 -18.59 1.50
C THR A 22 -0.71 -17.66 0.33
N LEU A 23 -0.21 -16.45 0.61
CA LEU A 23 0.16 -15.45 -0.38
C LEU A 23 1.67 -15.17 -0.32
N ASN A 24 2.31 -15.05 -1.49
CA ASN A 24 3.67 -14.55 -1.61
C ASN A 24 3.82 -13.81 -2.96
N VAL A 25 3.64 -12.49 -2.95
CA VAL A 25 3.52 -11.70 -4.18
C VAL A 25 4.38 -10.44 -4.11
N LYS A 26 5.05 -10.13 -5.22
CA LYS A 26 5.75 -8.84 -5.39
C LYS A 26 4.74 -7.75 -5.64
N VAL A 27 4.91 -6.65 -4.93
CA VAL A 27 4.04 -5.48 -5.02
C VAL A 27 4.85 -4.21 -5.16
N LYS A 28 4.19 -3.15 -5.64
CA LYS A 28 4.77 -1.81 -5.66
C LYS A 28 3.72 -0.77 -5.28
N LEU A 29 4.13 0.25 -4.54
CA LEU A 29 3.39 1.49 -4.37
C LEU A 29 3.87 2.47 -5.43
N VAL A 30 3.00 2.78 -6.38
CA VAL A 30 3.28 3.70 -7.49
C VAL A 30 2.62 5.04 -7.15
N PRO A 31 3.31 6.18 -7.30
CA PRO A 31 2.69 7.50 -7.14
C PRO A 31 1.39 7.63 -7.92
N ASN A 32 0.41 8.23 -7.27
CA ASN A 32 -0.85 8.58 -7.88
C ASN A 32 -0.91 10.10 -8.11
N ASP A 33 -1.27 10.50 -9.33
CA ASP A 33 -1.62 11.89 -9.58
C ASP A 33 -2.99 12.16 -8.94
N LYS A 34 -2.99 12.96 -7.87
CA LYS A 34 -4.20 13.28 -7.11
C LYS A 34 -5.12 14.28 -7.84
N GLY A 35 -4.61 14.98 -8.85
CA GLY A 35 -5.29 16.13 -9.43
C GLY A 35 -5.79 17.08 -8.32
N SER A 36 -7.07 17.45 -8.38
CA SER A 36 -7.72 18.33 -7.40
C SER A 36 -8.41 17.61 -6.24
N SER A 37 -8.27 16.28 -6.11
CA SER A 37 -8.99 15.50 -5.10
C SER A 37 -8.13 15.27 -3.86
N GLU A 38 -8.45 15.95 -2.76
CA GLU A 38 -7.72 15.82 -1.49
C GLU A 38 -7.83 14.41 -0.88
N ASN A 39 -8.93 13.71 -1.17
CA ASN A 39 -9.18 12.34 -0.67
C ASN A 39 -8.57 11.25 -1.56
N ALA A 40 -8.03 11.61 -2.73
CA ALA A 40 -7.36 10.65 -3.59
C ALA A 40 -6.12 10.06 -2.91
N PRO A 41 -5.81 8.78 -3.18
CA PRO A 41 -4.63 8.14 -2.62
C PRO A 41 -3.35 8.80 -3.11
N ASP A 42 -2.31 8.75 -2.29
CA ASP A 42 -0.95 9.17 -2.65
C ASP A 42 -0.26 8.14 -3.54
N PHE A 43 -0.61 6.86 -3.35
CA PHE A 43 -0.05 5.75 -4.11
C PHE A 43 -1.13 4.75 -4.49
N ARG A 44 -0.96 4.12 -5.65
CA ARG A 44 -1.66 2.90 -6.04
C ARG A 44 -0.81 1.69 -5.66
N LEU A 45 -1.41 0.70 -5.00
CA LEU A 45 -0.75 -0.57 -4.72
C LEU A 45 -0.97 -1.50 -5.92
N GLN A 46 0.11 -1.96 -6.53
CA GLN A 46 0.04 -2.82 -7.71
C GLN A 46 0.72 -4.17 -7.51
N ALA A 47 0.09 -5.22 -8.03
CA ALA A 47 0.66 -6.54 -8.20
C ALA A 47 0.49 -6.98 -9.66
N ALA A 48 1.55 -7.51 -10.29
CA ALA A 48 1.52 -7.95 -11.69
C ALA A 48 0.94 -6.92 -12.69
N GLY A 49 1.04 -5.62 -12.40
CA GLY A 49 0.51 -4.54 -13.24
C GLY A 49 -0.96 -4.17 -12.99
N HIS A 50 -1.66 -4.86 -12.08
CA HIS A 50 -3.03 -4.56 -11.68
C HIS A 50 -3.06 -3.78 -10.37
N ASP A 51 -3.98 -2.83 -10.25
CA ASP A 51 -4.25 -2.11 -9.00
C ASP A 51 -5.01 -3.04 -8.05
N ILE A 52 -4.45 -3.28 -6.86
CA ILE A 52 -4.97 -4.17 -5.80
C ILE A 52 -5.19 -3.42 -4.48
N GLY A 53 -5.23 -2.10 -4.53
CA GLY A 53 -5.34 -1.26 -3.36
C GLY A 53 -4.68 0.10 -3.53
N ALA A 54 -4.51 0.78 -2.40
CA ALA A 54 -4.05 2.16 -2.38
C ALA A 54 -3.36 2.50 -1.05
N ALA A 55 -2.59 3.59 -1.04
CA ALA A 55 -1.97 4.11 0.16
C ALA A 55 -2.06 5.63 0.27
N TRP A 56 -2.11 6.11 1.51
CA TRP A 56 -2.15 7.53 1.87
C TRP A 56 -0.99 7.88 2.81
N ASN A 57 -0.41 9.04 2.59
CA ASN A 57 0.51 9.67 3.52
C ASN A 57 -0.28 10.12 4.76
N LYS A 58 0.12 9.64 5.94
CA LYS A 58 -0.50 10.00 7.22
C LYS A 58 0.58 10.32 8.24
N LYS A 59 0.18 11.03 9.30
CA LYS A 59 1.02 11.34 10.45
C LYS A 59 0.32 10.85 11.71
N SER A 60 1.01 10.07 12.53
CA SER A 60 0.48 9.57 13.80
C SER A 60 0.30 10.73 14.80
N GLU A 61 -0.45 10.51 15.88
CA GLU A 61 -0.54 11.47 17.00
C GLU A 61 0.84 11.80 17.61
N ALA A 62 1.76 10.84 17.60
CA ALA A 62 3.15 11.02 18.05
C ALA A 62 4.06 11.70 17.00
N GLY A 63 3.51 12.25 15.91
CA GLY A 63 4.24 13.01 14.89
C GLY A 63 5.03 12.18 13.87
N ARG A 64 4.94 10.85 13.90
CA ARG A 64 5.63 9.96 12.95
C ARG A 64 4.87 9.85 11.63
N ASP A 65 5.58 10.04 10.52
CA ASP A 65 5.04 9.82 9.18
C ASP A 65 4.92 8.31 8.90
N TYR A 66 3.80 7.91 8.32
CA TYR A 66 3.53 6.52 7.93
C TYR A 66 2.65 6.48 6.68
N LYS A 67 2.50 5.28 6.11
CA LYS A 67 1.65 5.03 4.95
C LYS A 67 0.45 4.22 5.40
N SER A 68 -0.74 4.81 5.44
CA SER A 68 -1.96 4.03 5.62
C SER A 68 -2.24 3.29 4.32
N VAL A 69 -2.27 1.96 4.33
CA VAL A 69 -2.45 1.11 3.15
C VAL A 69 -3.78 0.35 3.26
N SER A 70 -4.52 0.30 2.16
CA SER A 70 -5.66 -0.60 1.97
C SER A 70 -5.30 -1.59 0.87
N ILE A 71 -5.38 -2.89 1.16
CA ILE A 71 -5.22 -3.99 0.21
C ILE A 71 -6.60 -4.56 -0.03
N ASP A 72 -7.10 -4.46 -1.26
CA ASP A 72 -8.47 -4.81 -1.64
C ASP A 72 -8.45 -5.67 -2.91
N ASP A 73 -7.84 -6.84 -2.78
CA ASP A 73 -7.77 -7.85 -3.83
C ASP A 73 -8.87 -8.91 -3.63
N PRO A 74 -9.49 -9.46 -4.69
CA PRO A 74 -10.55 -10.46 -4.58
C PRO A 74 -10.16 -11.76 -3.84
N SER A 75 -8.87 -12.03 -3.63
CA SER A 75 -8.42 -13.16 -2.81
C SER A 75 -8.66 -12.96 -1.31
N PHE A 76 -8.94 -11.73 -0.86
CA PHE A 76 -9.34 -11.43 0.50
C PHE A 76 -10.87 -11.33 0.62
N PRO A 77 -11.46 -11.84 1.72
CA PRO A 77 -12.91 -11.73 1.93
C PRO A 77 -13.39 -10.30 2.22
N ALA A 78 -12.47 -9.40 2.55
CA ALA A 78 -12.68 -7.97 2.79
C ALA A 78 -11.34 -7.21 2.68
N PRO A 79 -11.35 -5.87 2.52
CA PRO A 79 -10.13 -5.09 2.52
C PRO A 79 -9.27 -5.31 3.78
N VAL A 80 -7.95 -5.40 3.59
CA VAL A 80 -6.96 -5.47 4.67
C VAL A 80 -6.29 -4.10 4.83
N TYR A 81 -6.32 -3.55 6.05
CA TYR A 81 -5.70 -2.27 6.36
C TYR A 81 -4.35 -2.45 7.08
N ALA A 82 -3.35 -1.68 6.67
CA ALA A 82 -2.00 -1.68 7.26
C ALA A 82 -1.46 -0.25 7.40
N ALA A 83 -0.40 -0.06 8.19
CA ALA A 83 0.20 1.23 8.51
C ALA A 83 1.73 1.14 8.62
#